data_AF-A0A447R4X1-F1
#
_entry.id   AF-A0A447R4X1-F1
#
_cell.length_a   1.000
_cell.length_b   1.000
_cell.length_c   1.000
_cell.angle_alpha   90.00
_cell.angle_beta   90.00
_cell.angle_gamma   90.00
#
_symmetry.space_group_name_H-M   'P 1'
#
loop_
_entity.id
_entity.type
_entity.pdbx_description
1 polymer ?
#
loop_
_entity_poly.entity_id
_entity_poly.type
_entity_poly.pdbx_seq_one_letter_code
_entity_poly.pdbx_strand_id
1 'polypeptide(L)'
;MNAFREFSDIVSLLQPIAGAHSAIAHFLQAPNAERLSQLFASLLNMQGEEKSRALAVLKAALNSQQGEPWQTIRVISEYYPDDSGLFSPLLLNVVKLNPGEAMFLFAETPHAYLQALRWKSWRTPITFCALALRQNISTSLSWSRT
;
A
#
# COMPACT_ATOMS: atom_id res chain seq x y z
N MET A 1 4.53 -4.16 -5.82
CA MET A 1 3.55 -3.09 -6.03
C MET A 1 4.24 -1.86 -6.57
N ASN A 2 3.64 -1.16 -7.54
CA ASN A 2 4.22 0.05 -8.15
C ASN A 2 3.13 1.01 -8.65
N ALA A 3 3.30 2.30 -8.37
CA ALA A 3 2.38 3.38 -8.75
C ALA A 3 0.93 3.19 -8.25
N PHE A 4 0.20 4.30 -8.18
CA PHE A 4 -1.24 4.24 -7.90
C PHE A 4 -1.99 3.65 -9.09
N ARG A 5 -3.10 2.97 -8.79
CA ARG A 5 -4.07 2.53 -9.79
C ARG A 5 -4.84 3.73 -10.34
N GLU A 6 -5.54 3.53 -11.45
CA GLU A 6 -6.51 4.50 -11.94
C GLU A 6 -7.61 4.74 -10.90
N PHE A 7 -8.11 5.97 -10.81
CA PHE A 7 -9.09 6.33 -9.78
C PHE A 7 -10.36 5.46 -9.84
N SER A 8 -10.82 5.09 -11.04
CA SER A 8 -11.97 4.19 -11.23
C SER A 8 -11.76 2.81 -10.62
N ASP A 9 -10.55 2.29 -10.72
CA ASP A 9 -10.18 0.98 -10.19
C ASP A 9 -10.08 1.05 -8.67
N ILE A 10 -9.47 2.11 -8.14
CA ILE A 10 -9.42 2.37 -6.70
C ILE A 10 -10.84 2.45 -6.14
N VAL A 11 -11.74 3.21 -6.77
CA VAL A 11 -13.14 3.32 -6.35
C VAL A 11 -13.81 1.94 -6.29
N SER A 12 -13.66 1.14 -7.34
CA SER A 12 -14.25 -0.21 -7.42
C SER A 12 -13.73 -1.14 -6.32
N LEU A 13 -12.43 -1.06 -6.01
CA LEU A 13 -11.78 -1.87 -4.97
C LEU A 13 -12.08 -1.39 -3.55
N LEU A 14 -12.37 -0.11 -3.35
CA LEU A 14 -12.70 0.46 -2.05
C LEU A 14 -14.18 0.33 -1.68
N GLN A 15 -15.08 0.13 -2.65
CA GLN A 15 -16.52 -0.03 -2.39
C GLN A 15 -16.85 -1.09 -1.31
N PRO A 16 -16.30 -2.32 -1.36
CA PRO A 16 -16.58 -3.35 -0.36
C PRO A 16 -16.15 -2.98 1.07
N ILE A 17 -15.22 -2.03 1.20
CA ILE A 17 -14.65 -1.60 2.48
C ILE A 17 -14.94 -0.13 2.80
N ALA A 18 -15.96 0.47 2.17
CA ALA A 18 -16.31 1.88 2.35
C ALA A 18 -16.55 2.26 3.83
N GLY A 19 -17.02 1.30 4.64
CA GLY A 19 -17.26 1.46 6.07
C GLY A 19 -16.03 1.27 6.97
N ALA A 20 -14.85 0.97 6.42
CA ALA A 20 -13.64 0.73 7.19
C ALA A 20 -13.07 2.00 7.82
N HIS A 21 -13.15 3.13 7.11
CA HIS A 21 -12.60 4.41 7.56
C HIS A 21 -13.30 5.59 6.87
N SER A 22 -13.47 6.72 7.57
CA SER A 22 -14.13 7.93 7.03
C SER A 22 -13.43 8.49 5.79
N ALA A 23 -12.09 8.46 5.77
CA ALA A 23 -11.30 8.87 4.62
C ALA A 23 -11.60 8.07 3.34
N ILE A 24 -11.98 6.78 3.45
CA ILE A 24 -12.37 5.97 2.28
C ILE A 24 -13.67 6.51 1.71
N ALA A 25 -14.67 6.74 2.56
CA ALA A 25 -15.93 7.35 2.14
C ALA A 25 -15.72 8.74 1.52
N HIS A 26 -14.80 9.54 2.07
CA HIS A 26 -14.46 10.85 1.53
C HIS A 26 -13.82 10.75 0.13
N PHE A 27 -12.93 9.79 -0.11
CA PHE A 27 -12.38 9.56 -1.44
C PHE A 27 -13.45 9.11 -2.44
N LEU A 28 -14.34 8.18 -2.05
CA LEU A 28 -15.41 7.66 -2.90
C LEU A 28 -16.42 8.72 -3.37
N GLN A 29 -16.62 9.80 -2.60
CA GLN A 29 -17.51 10.90 -2.99
C GLN A 29 -16.98 11.73 -4.17
N ALA A 30 -15.67 11.96 -4.24
CA ALA A 30 -15.04 12.75 -5.29
C ALA A 30 -13.59 12.29 -5.49
N PRO A 31 -13.36 11.23 -6.28
CA PRO A 31 -12.04 10.64 -6.42
C PRO A 31 -11.10 11.60 -7.16
N ASN A 32 -10.08 12.09 -6.46
CA ASN A 32 -9.07 12.98 -7.01
C ASN A 32 -7.72 12.78 -6.29
N ALA A 33 -6.65 13.37 -6.83
CA ALA A 33 -5.29 13.20 -6.31
C ALA A 33 -5.12 13.71 -4.87
N GLU A 34 -5.76 14.82 -4.52
CA GLU A 34 -5.68 15.39 -3.17
C GLU A 34 -6.32 14.46 -2.13
N ARG A 35 -7.52 13.96 -2.42
CA ARG A 35 -8.23 13.02 -1.55
C ARG A 35 -7.54 11.67 -1.49
N LEU A 36 -6.88 11.24 -2.57
CA LEU A 36 -6.06 10.03 -2.55
C LEU A 36 -4.86 10.20 -1.60
N SER A 37 -4.19 11.35 -1.65
CA SER A 37 -3.08 11.66 -0.73
C SER A 37 -3.55 11.67 0.72
N GLN A 38 -4.67 12.34 1.01
CA GLN A 38 -5.29 12.35 2.33
C GLN A 38 -5.67 10.94 2.80
N LEU A 39 -6.33 10.14 1.93
CA LEU A 39 -6.68 8.76 2.21
C LEU A 39 -5.44 7.93 2.57
N PHE A 40 -4.38 8.04 1.77
CA PHE A 40 -3.15 7.29 1.99
C PHE A 40 -2.49 7.66 3.33
N ALA A 41 -2.40 8.96 3.64
CA ALA A 41 -1.87 9.44 4.91
C ALA A 41 -2.74 8.99 6.10
N SER A 42 -4.07 9.08 5.99
CA SER A 42 -4.99 8.62 7.04
C SER A 42 -4.83 7.13 7.33
N LEU A 43 -4.76 6.29 6.28
CA LEU A 43 -4.60 4.85 6.45
C LEU A 43 -3.28 4.50 7.16
N LEU A 44 -2.17 5.15 6.79
CA LEU A 44 -0.87 4.92 7.42
C LEU A 44 -0.81 5.42 8.87
N ASN A 45 -1.61 6.42 9.22
CA ASN A 45 -1.57 7.04 10.54
C ASN A 45 -2.61 6.46 11.54
N MET A 46 -3.47 5.52 11.12
CA MET A 46 -4.48 4.91 12.00
C MET A 46 -3.86 4.27 13.26
N GLN A 47 -4.46 4.50 14.42
CA GLN A 47 -4.01 3.96 15.71
C GLN A 47 -5.15 3.30 16.49
N GLY A 48 -4.79 2.42 17.44
CA GLY A 48 -5.73 1.88 18.43
C GLY A 48 -6.98 1.23 17.83
N GLU A 49 -8.16 1.61 18.34
CA GLU A 49 -9.45 1.06 17.92
C GLU A 49 -9.81 1.38 16.47
N GLU A 50 -9.41 2.55 15.96
CA GLU A 50 -9.65 2.94 14.57
C GLU A 50 -8.98 1.96 13.61
N LYS A 51 -7.71 1.64 13.86
CA LYS A 51 -6.94 0.66 13.09
C LYS A 51 -7.57 -0.73 13.18
N SER A 52 -7.90 -1.19 14.39
CA SER A 52 -8.50 -2.51 14.60
C SER A 52 -9.84 -2.66 13.88
N ARG A 53 -10.68 -1.61 13.91
CA ARG A 53 -11.96 -1.58 13.19
C ARG A 53 -11.75 -1.63 11.67
N ALA A 54 -10.86 -0.81 11.14
CA ALA A 54 -10.57 -0.80 9.71
C ALA A 54 -10.09 -2.18 9.24
N LEU A 55 -9.15 -2.79 9.97
CA LEU A 55 -8.63 -4.12 9.68
C LEU A 55 -9.70 -5.22 9.80
N ALA A 56 -10.63 -5.12 10.75
CA ALA A 56 -11.74 -6.05 10.86
C ALA A 56 -12.65 -6.02 9.62
N VAL A 57 -12.97 -4.82 9.13
CA VAL A 57 -13.75 -4.65 7.89
C VAL A 57 -12.99 -5.22 6.69
N LEU A 58 -11.68 -4.96 6.60
CA LEU A 58 -10.84 -5.51 5.54
C LEU A 58 -10.83 -7.06 5.58
N LYS A 59 -10.62 -7.67 6.75
CA LYS A 59 -10.63 -9.12 6.94
C LYS A 59 -12.00 -9.73 6.58
N ALA A 60 -13.10 -9.05 6.90
CA ALA A 60 -14.43 -9.47 6.48
C ALA A 60 -14.59 -9.41 4.95
N ALA A 61 -14.10 -8.36 4.30
CA ALA A 61 -14.12 -8.25 2.84
C ALA A 61 -13.27 -9.32 2.16
N LEU A 62 -12.14 -9.72 2.76
CA LEU A 62 -11.36 -10.85 2.25
C LEU A 62 -12.20 -12.13 2.20
N ASN A 63 -13.14 -12.38 3.12
CA ASN A 63 -13.94 -13.61 3.06
C ASN A 63 -14.93 -13.65 1.88
N SER A 64 -15.35 -12.50 1.36
CA SER A 64 -16.31 -12.40 0.26
C SER A 64 -15.68 -12.09 -1.10
N GLN A 65 -14.52 -11.45 -1.13
CA GLN A 65 -13.83 -11.04 -2.35
C GLN A 65 -12.83 -12.09 -2.82
N GLN A 66 -12.77 -12.33 -4.14
CA GLN A 66 -11.89 -13.32 -4.76
C GLN A 66 -11.00 -12.66 -5.83
N GLY A 67 -9.87 -13.31 -6.16
CA GLY A 67 -8.93 -12.81 -7.17
C GLY A 67 -7.99 -11.71 -6.67
N GLU A 68 -7.27 -11.08 -7.62
CA GLU A 68 -6.36 -9.96 -7.31
C GLU A 68 -7.13 -8.63 -7.22
N PRO A 69 -6.74 -7.69 -6.33
CA PRO A 69 -5.59 -7.75 -5.41
C PRO A 69 -5.88 -8.42 -4.06
N TRP A 70 -7.10 -8.94 -3.84
CA TRP A 70 -7.50 -9.51 -2.55
C TRP A 70 -6.65 -10.71 -2.14
N GLN A 71 -6.27 -11.56 -3.08
CA GLN A 71 -5.37 -12.68 -2.83
C GLN A 71 -4.00 -12.22 -2.33
N THR A 72 -3.44 -11.17 -2.94
CA THR A 72 -2.20 -10.55 -2.46
C THR A 72 -2.34 -10.04 -1.01
N ILE A 73 -3.47 -9.43 -0.66
CA ILE A 73 -3.73 -8.97 0.71
C ILE A 73 -3.74 -10.16 1.68
N ARG A 74 -4.37 -11.30 1.32
CA ARG A 74 -4.35 -12.51 2.16
C ARG A 74 -2.92 -12.95 2.44
N VAL A 75 -2.08 -13.07 1.41
CA VAL A 75 -0.69 -13.48 1.54
C VAL A 75 0.10 -12.53 2.45
N ILE A 76 -0.07 -11.21 2.29
CA ILE A 76 0.60 -10.24 3.16
C ILE A 76 0.10 -10.34 4.61
N SER A 77 -1.20 -10.58 4.80
CA SER A 77 -1.81 -10.67 6.14
C SER A 77 -1.32 -11.86 6.96
N GLU A 78 -0.78 -12.91 6.34
CA GLU A 78 -0.14 -14.01 7.05
C GLU A 78 1.13 -13.57 7.80
N TYR A 79 1.86 -12.59 7.25
CA TYR A 79 3.10 -12.07 7.84
C TYR A 79 2.87 -10.78 8.65
N TYR A 80 1.91 -9.97 8.22
CA TYR A 80 1.62 -8.63 8.77
C TYR A 80 0.12 -8.47 9.05
N PRO A 81 -0.46 -9.25 9.99
CA PRO A 81 -1.92 -9.31 10.21
C PRO A 81 -2.53 -8.03 10.78
N ASP A 82 -1.71 -7.20 11.40
CA ASP A 82 -2.10 -5.97 12.10
C ASP A 82 -1.44 -4.73 11.48
N ASP A 83 -1.07 -4.78 10.20
CA ASP A 83 -0.42 -3.66 9.51
C ASP A 83 -1.41 -2.88 8.64
N SER A 84 -1.36 -1.54 8.72
CA SER A 84 -2.20 -0.66 7.88
C SER A 84 -1.82 -0.72 6.40
N GLY A 85 -0.62 -1.21 6.08
CA GLY A 85 -0.13 -1.47 4.74
C GLY A 85 -0.93 -2.53 4.00
N LEU A 86 -1.79 -3.32 4.67
CA LEU A 86 -2.72 -4.26 4.04
C LEU A 86 -3.72 -3.58 3.09
N PHE A 87 -3.97 -2.28 3.22
CA PHE A 87 -4.80 -1.52 2.29
C PHE A 87 -4.05 -1.09 1.01
N SER A 88 -2.72 -1.14 1.01
CA SER A 88 -1.89 -0.66 -0.10
C SER A 88 -2.16 -1.37 -1.43
N PRO A 89 -2.41 -2.70 -1.50
CA PRO A 89 -2.74 -3.38 -2.76
C PRO A 89 -4.04 -2.89 -3.43
N LEU A 90 -4.93 -2.25 -2.67
CA LEU A 90 -6.16 -1.64 -3.20
C LEU A 90 -5.89 -0.28 -3.87
N LEU A 91 -4.82 0.39 -3.46
CA LEU A 91 -4.43 1.72 -3.96
C LEU A 91 -3.34 1.63 -5.04
N LEU A 92 -2.43 0.67 -4.92
CA LEU A 92 -1.25 0.51 -5.75
C LEU A 92 -1.39 -0.67 -6.73
N ASN A 93 -0.74 -0.58 -7.90
CA ASN A 93 -0.74 -1.70 -8.84
C ASN A 93 0.06 -2.87 -8.27
N VAL A 94 -0.58 -4.04 -8.17
CA VAL A 94 0.11 -5.29 -7.84
C VAL A 94 0.75 -5.82 -9.12
N VAL A 95 2.05 -5.57 -9.28
CA VAL A 95 2.84 -6.03 -10.42
C VAL A 95 3.54 -7.33 -10.06
N LYS A 96 3.34 -8.36 -10.89
CA LYS A 96 4.09 -9.61 -10.86
C LYS A 96 5.04 -9.63 -12.05
N LEU A 97 6.34 -9.59 -11.78
CA LEU A 97 7.37 -9.64 -12.82
C LEU A 97 7.69 -11.09 -13.17
N ASN A 98 7.70 -11.40 -14.46
CA ASN A 98 8.21 -12.65 -14.99
C ASN A 98 9.75 -12.62 -15.07
N PRO A 99 10.44 -13.77 -15.08
CA PRO A 99 11.87 -13.81 -15.29
C PRO A 99 12.27 -13.08 -16.59
N GLY A 100 13.14 -12.08 -16.48
CA GLY A 100 13.57 -11.23 -17.60
C GLY A 100 12.83 -9.90 -17.73
N GLU A 101 11.74 -9.69 -16.97
CA GLU A 101 11.09 -8.38 -16.87
C GLU A 101 11.75 -7.54 -15.77
N ALA A 102 11.88 -6.24 -16.02
CA ALA A 102 12.40 -5.27 -15.07
C ALA A 102 11.39 -4.15 -14.87
N MET A 103 11.43 -3.51 -13.71
CA MET A 103 10.60 -2.36 -13.38
C MET A 103 11.48 -1.22 -12.91
N PHE A 104 11.36 -0.08 -13.58
CA PHE A 104 11.99 1.15 -13.14
C PHE A 104 11.16 1.76 -12.01
N LEU A 105 11.82 2.15 -10.92
CA LEU A 105 11.20 2.80 -9.78
C LEU A 105 11.51 4.29 -9.85
N PHE A 106 10.50 5.09 -10.14
CA PHE A 106 10.63 6.55 -10.06
C PHE A 106 10.72 6.99 -8.59
N ALA A 107 11.49 8.06 -8.34
CA ALA A 107 11.49 8.71 -7.04
C ALA A 107 10.06 9.16 -6.66
N GLU A 108 9.75 9.16 -5.37
CA GLU A 108 8.44 9.59 -4.81
C GLU A 108 7.23 8.73 -5.20
N THR A 109 7.44 7.57 -5.85
CA THR A 109 6.39 6.58 -6.08
C THR A 109 6.41 5.49 -5.00
N PRO A 110 5.33 5.28 -4.21
CA PRO A 110 5.27 4.17 -3.27
C PRO A 110 5.41 2.82 -3.98
N HIS A 111 6.34 1.99 -3.50
CA HIS A 111 6.60 0.65 -4.03
C HIS A 111 6.94 -0.32 -2.90
N ALA A 112 6.60 -1.59 -3.12
CA ALA A 112 6.92 -2.67 -2.19
C ALA A 112 7.19 -3.98 -2.94
N TYR A 113 8.25 -4.70 -2.53
CA TYR A 113 8.54 -6.05 -2.99
C TYR A 113 7.84 -7.04 -2.06
N LEU A 114 6.93 -7.85 -2.62
CA LEU A 114 6.08 -8.76 -1.83
C LEU A 114 6.57 -10.21 -1.85
N GLN A 115 7.17 -10.63 -2.96
CA GLN A 115 7.76 -11.96 -3.09
C GLN A 115 8.87 -11.88 -4.14
N ALA A 116 10.06 -12.36 -3.80
CA ALA A 116 11.17 -12.50 -4.74
C ALA A 116 11.43 -14.00 -5.00
N LEU A 117 11.69 -14.36 -6.26
CA LEU A 117 12.21 -15.68 -6.60
C LEU A 117 13.65 -15.79 -6.08
N ARG A 118 13.87 -16.73 -5.15
CA ARG A 118 15.19 -17.07 -4.62
C ARG A 118 16.06 -17.66 -5.73
N TRP A 119 17.29 -17.18 -5.88
CA TRP A 119 18.38 -18.05 -6.31
C TRP A 119 18.74 -18.94 -5.11
N LYS A 120 18.71 -20.26 -5.26
CA LYS A 120 18.76 -21.25 -4.16
C LYS A 120 20.04 -21.23 -3.27
N SER A 121 20.98 -20.31 -3.46
CA SER A 121 22.37 -20.44 -2.98
C SER A 121 22.81 -19.58 -1.79
N TRP A 122 21.95 -18.80 -1.11
CA TRP A 122 22.39 -17.99 0.04
C TRP A 122 21.56 -18.24 1.31
N ARG A 123 22.27 -18.48 2.43
CA ARG A 123 21.77 -18.74 3.79
C ARG A 123 21.89 -17.46 4.63
N THR A 124 20.99 -16.51 4.48
CA THR A 124 20.69 -15.49 5.50
C THR A 124 19.27 -14.96 5.28
N PRO A 125 18.47 -14.74 6.34
CA PRO A 125 17.20 -14.04 6.22
C PRO A 125 17.51 -12.56 6.00
N ILE A 126 17.10 -12.00 4.86
CA ILE A 126 17.23 -10.56 4.62
C ILE A 126 15.93 -9.87 5.03
N THR A 127 16.13 -8.89 5.91
CA THR A 127 15.19 -7.93 6.49
C THR A 127 14.45 -7.11 5.44
N PHE A 128 13.15 -6.91 5.71
CA PHE A 128 12.18 -6.06 5.00
C PHE A 128 12.45 -4.55 5.19
N CYS A 129 11.81 -3.74 4.34
CA CYS A 129 11.55 -2.29 4.45
C CYS A 129 12.44 -1.35 3.60
N ALA A 130 11.81 -0.72 2.60
CA ALA A 130 12.16 0.60 2.09
C ALA A 130 10.88 1.28 1.58
N LEU A 131 10.04 1.79 2.49
CA LEU A 131 9.01 2.76 2.16
C LEU A 131 9.71 4.12 2.00
N ALA A 132 10.03 4.52 0.77
CA ALA A 132 10.58 5.84 0.49
C ALA A 132 9.47 6.91 0.52
N LEU A 133 8.92 7.19 1.70
CA LEU A 133 8.21 8.45 1.97
C LEU A 133 9.25 9.44 2.48
N ARG A 134 9.85 10.21 1.58
CA ARG A 134 10.64 11.38 1.98
C ARG A 134 9.64 12.41 2.51
N GLN A 135 9.49 12.49 3.84
CA GLN A 135 8.82 13.61 4.49
C GLN A 135 9.59 14.89 4.12
N ASN A 136 9.02 15.73 3.27
CA ASN A 136 9.52 17.09 3.06
C ASN A 136 8.84 18.01 4.08
N ILE A 137 9.25 17.89 5.35
CA ILE A 137 9.09 18.99 6.30
C ILE A 137 10.26 19.92 6.05
N SER A 138 9.95 21.06 5.43
CA SER A 138 10.84 22.19 5.21
C SER A 138 11.55 22.59 6.51
N THR A 139 12.87 22.43 6.57
CA THR A 139 13.76 23.39 7.25
C THR A 139 15.17 23.33 6.65
N SER A 140 15.67 24.52 6.34
CA SER A 140 16.98 24.89 5.81
C SER A 140 18.18 24.19 6.47
N LEU A 141 19.17 23.79 5.67
CA LEU A 141 20.58 23.82 6.06
C LEU A 141 21.47 23.85 4.80
N SER A 142 22.09 25.00 4.60
CA SER A 142 23.15 25.25 3.62
C SER A 142 24.35 24.36 3.89
N TRP A 143 24.92 23.74 2.87
CA TRP A 143 26.33 23.36 2.90
C TRP A 143 27.00 23.70 1.57
N SER A 144 27.92 24.66 1.67
CA SER A 144 28.85 25.16 0.67
C SER A 144 29.85 24.09 0.25
N ARG A 145 30.24 24.16 -1.02
CA ARG A 145 31.32 23.41 -1.65
C ARG A 145 32.65 23.60 -0.92
N THR A 146 33.40 22.51 -0.79
CA THR A 146 34.80 22.40 -1.18
C THR A 146 35.11 20.94 -1.47
#